data_AF-A0A563DTG6-F1
#
_entry.id   AF-A0A563DTG6-F1
#
_cell.length_a   1.000
_cell.length_b   1.000
_cell.length_c   1.000
_cell.angle_alpha   90.00
_cell.angle_beta   90.00
_cell.angle_gamma   90.00
#
_symmetry.space_group_name_H-M   'P 1'
#
loop_
_entity.id
_entity.type
_entity.pdbx_description
1 polymer ?
#
loop_
_entity_poly.entity_id
_entity_poly.type
_entity_poly.pdbx_seq_one_letter_code
_entity_poly.pdbx_strand_id
1 'polypeptide(L)' 'MDEWHDPVRPQPVKVDVNHLILTGTLLWVVALVVLLAVPSLHQDGRGWWPWVPVFGVVLGVVAWLYVRRGRGNATAA' A
#
# COMPACT_ATOMS: atom_id res chain seq x y z
N MET A 1 33.11 19.42 -25.92
CA MET A 1 32.88 19.29 -24.47
C MET A 1 31.50 18.67 -24.31
N ASP A 2 31.30 17.49 -24.90
CA ASP A 2 29.97 16.96 -25.17
C ASP A 2 30.03 15.43 -25.03
N GLU A 3 30.53 14.97 -23.88
CA GLU A 3 30.22 13.63 -23.40
C GLU A 3 28.74 13.66 -23.01
N TRP A 4 27.88 13.56 -24.03
CA TRP A 4 26.46 13.32 -23.88
C TRP A 4 26.32 12.00 -23.12
N HIS A 5 26.13 12.10 -21.80
CA HIS A 5 25.67 10.99 -20.99
C HIS A 5 24.33 10.52 -21.57
N ASP A 6 24.38 9.41 -22.29
CA ASP A 6 23.18 8.67 -22.68
C ASP A 6 22.40 8.43 -21.37
N PRO A 7 21.17 8.94 -21.21
CA PRO A 7 20.45 8.78 -19.96
C PRO A 7 20.24 7.29 -19.77
N VAL A 8 20.96 6.70 -18.81
CA VAL A 8 20.81 5.30 -18.41
C VAL A 8 19.36 5.12 -18.03
N ARG A 9 18.56 4.54 -18.94
CA ARG A 9 17.17 4.25 -18.67
C ARG A 9 17.15 3.18 -17.58
N PRO A 10 16.62 3.47 -16.38
CA PRO A 10 16.53 2.46 -15.34
C PRO A 10 15.68 1.32 -15.88
N GLN A 11 16.23 0.10 -15.81
CA GLN A 11 15.47 -1.07 -16.21
C GLN A 11 14.22 -1.17 -15.31
N PRO A 12 13.05 -1.51 -15.87
CA PRO A 12 11.83 -1.65 -15.07
C PRO A 12 12.05 -2.68 -13.98
N VAL A 13 11.96 -2.24 -12.72
CA VAL A 13 12.07 -3.14 -11.57
C VAL A 13 10.83 -4.03 -11.58
N LYS A 14 11.04 -5.34 -11.74
CA LYS A 14 9.97 -6.33 -11.60
C LYS A 14 9.63 -6.50 -10.13
N VAL A 15 8.74 -5.65 -9.63
CA VAL A 15 8.13 -5.79 -8.30
C VAL A 15 6.77 -6.44 -8.46
N ASP A 16 6.51 -7.47 -7.67
CA ASP A 16 5.15 -7.99 -7.53
C ASP A 16 4.29 -7.01 -6.73
N VAL A 17 3.66 -6.08 -7.45
CA VAL A 17 2.81 -5.03 -6.87
C VAL A 17 1.61 -5.64 -6.13
N ASN A 18 1.11 -6.80 -6.56
CA ASN A 18 0.02 -7.47 -5.85
C ASN A 18 0.49 -7.95 -4.48
N HIS A 19 1.68 -8.57 -4.40
CA HIS A 19 2.26 -9.00 -3.13
C HIS A 19 2.51 -7.82 -2.19
N LEU A 20 3.01 -6.69 -2.72
CA LEU A 20 3.23 -5.47 -1.95
C LEU A 20 1.91 -4.91 -1.39
N ILE A 21 0.86 -4.82 -2.20
CA ILE A 21 -0.44 -4.31 -1.76
C ILE A 21 -1.04 -5.24 -0.71
N LEU A 22 -0.98 -6.56 -0.92
CA LEU A 22 -1.52 -7.54 0.02
C LEU A 22 -0.80 -7.45 1.37
N THR A 23 0.53 -7.41 1.39
CA THR A 23 1.31 -7.32 2.63
C THR A 23 1.03 -6.02 3.40
N GLY A 24 0.99 -4.87 2.71
CA GLY A 24 0.61 -3.59 3.32
C GLY A 24 -0.81 -3.59 3.88
N THR A 25 -1.77 -4.15 3.13
CA THR A 25 -3.17 -4.29 3.59
C THR A 25 -3.26 -5.18 4.82
N LEU A 26 -2.56 -6.33 4.82
CA LEU A 26 -2.55 -7.27 5.94
C LEU A 26 -1.98 -6.64 7.20
N LEU A 27 -0.89 -5.87 7.06
CA LEU A 27 -0.28 -5.13 8.17
C LEU A 27 -1.25 -4.10 8.76
N TRP A 28 -2.01 -3.40 7.92
CA TRP A 28 -3.07 -2.49 8.38
C TRP A 28 -4.22 -3.20 9.09
N VAL A 29 -4.63 -4.38 8.62
CA VAL A 29 -5.63 -5.22 9.31
C VAL A 29 -5.12 -5.62 10.70
N VAL A 30 -3.86 -6.07 10.80
CA VAL A 30 -3.24 -6.42 12.09
C VAL A 30 -3.21 -5.20 13.02
N ALA A 31 -2.81 -4.04 12.52
CA ALA A 31 -2.82 -2.80 13.29
C ALA A 31 -4.23 -2.44 13.80
N LEU A 32 -5.27 -2.61 12.97
CA LEU A 32 -6.66 -2.39 13.38
C LEU A 32 -7.06 -3.35 14.51
N VAL A 33 -6.74 -4.64 14.37
CA VAL A 33 -7.04 -5.66 15.39
C VAL A 33 -6.37 -5.31 16.72
N VAL A 34 -5.08 -4.94 16.69
CA VAL A 34 -4.35 -4.51 17.90
C VAL A 34 -5.00 -3.29 18.55
N LEU A 35 -5.36 -2.30 17.74
CA LEU A 35 -5.95 -1.05 18.23
C LEU A 35 -7.33 -1.28 18.87
N LEU A 36 -8.13 -2.21 18.33
CA LEU A 36 -9.43 -2.59 18.89
C LEU A 36 -9.28 -3.48 20.13
N ALA A 37 -8.30 -4.40 20.14
CA ALA A 37 -8.04 -5.30 21.25
C ALA A 37 -7.47 -4.60 22.50
N VAL A 38 -6.92 -3.39 22.33
CA VAL A 38 -6.34 -2.59 23.41
C VAL A 38 -7.13 -1.27 23.53
N PRO A 39 -8.21 -1.25 24.34
CA PRO A 39 -9.09 -0.09 24.47
C PRO A 39 -8.39 1.18 24.93
N SER A 40 -7.34 1.06 25.74
CA SER A 40 -6.53 2.17 26.23
C SER A 40 -5.82 2.95 25.11
N LEU A 41 -5.68 2.40 23.90
CA LEU A 41 -5.09 3.10 22.76
C LEU A 41 -6.05 4.07 22.07
N HIS A 42 -7.37 3.88 22.21
CA HIS A 42 -8.37 4.67 21.49
C HIS A 42 -9.44 5.32 22.37
N GLN A 43 -9.59 4.89 23.62
CA GLN A 43 -10.36 5.61 24.64
C GLN A 43 -9.54 6.82 25.12
N ASP A 44 -10.18 7.85 25.69
CA ASP A 44 -9.58 9.14 26.13
C ASP A 44 -9.37 10.21 25.02
N GLY A 45 -10.32 10.33 24.08
CA GLY A 45 -10.29 11.39 23.05
C GLY A 45 -9.50 11.04 21.78
N ARG A 46 -8.96 9.83 21.72
CA ARG A 46 -8.28 9.23 20.55
C ARG A 46 -9.19 8.30 19.75
N GLY A 47 -10.50 8.49 19.84
CA GLY A 47 -11.49 7.74 19.04
C GLY A 47 -11.32 7.92 17.52
N TRP A 48 -10.47 8.86 17.08
CA TRP A 48 -10.10 9.04 15.68
C TRP A 48 -9.00 8.07 15.22
N TRP A 49 -8.17 7.53 16.11
CA TRP A 49 -7.05 6.64 15.77
C TRP A 49 -7.45 5.40 14.99
N PRO A 50 -8.59 4.72 15.28
CA PRO A 50 -9.05 3.58 14.49
C PRO A 50 -9.36 3.89 13.04
N TRP A 51 -9.66 5.14 12.70
CA TRP A 51 -9.91 5.53 11.31
C TRP A 51 -8.64 5.45 10.45
N VAL A 52 -7.45 5.61 11.03
CA VAL A 52 -6.17 5.51 10.29
C VAL A 52 -5.97 4.12 9.67
N PRO A 53 -5.98 3.01 10.45
CA PRO A 53 -5.90 1.68 9.88
C PRO A 53 -7.11 1.33 9.01
N VAL A 54 -8.31 1.85 9.29
CA VAL A 54 -9.47 1.69 8.38
C VAL A 54 -9.19 2.26 7.00
N PHE A 55 -8.66 3.49 6.89
CA PHE A 55 -8.27 4.07 5.60
C PHE A 55 -7.15 3.27 4.93
N GLY A 56 -6.17 2.78 5.69
CA GLY A 56 -5.11 1.92 5.17
C GLY A 56 -5.65 0.63 4.54
N VAL A 57 -6.60 -0.05 5.20
CA VAL A 57 -7.27 -1.23 4.65
C VAL A 57 -8.10 -0.89 3.42
N VAL A 58 -8.91 0.18 3.46
CA VAL A 58 -9.76 0.59 2.33
C VAL A 58 -8.91 0.92 1.09
N LEU A 59 -7.85 1.71 1.26
CA LEU A 59 -6.93 2.06 0.17
C LEU A 59 -6.21 0.82 -0.37
N GLY A 60 -5.79 -0.10 0.51
CA GLY A 60 -5.19 -1.37 0.13
C GLY A 60 -6.12 -2.25 -0.72
N VAL A 61 -7.39 -2.39 -0.31
CA VAL A 61 -8.41 -3.11 -1.07
C VAL A 61 -8.69 -2.44 -2.41
N VAL A 62 -8.81 -1.11 -2.45
CA VAL A 62 -9.02 -0.35 -3.70
C VAL A 62 -7.83 -0.52 -4.64
N ALA A 63 -6.59 -0.42 -4.14
CA ALA A 63 -5.39 -0.63 -4.92
C ALA A 63 -5.34 -2.07 -5.48
N TRP A 64 -5.68 -3.07 -4.67
CA TRP A 64 -5.73 -4.46 -5.11
C TRP A 64 -6.77 -4.68 -6.21
N LEU A 65 -7.99 -4.15 -6.05
CA LEU A 65 -9.03 -4.20 -7.07
C LEU A 65 -8.62 -3.47 -8.35
N TYR A 66 -7.91 -2.36 -8.24
CA TYR A 66 -7.40 -1.57 -9.37
C TYR A 66 -6.35 -2.36 -10.17
N VAL A 67 -5.36 -2.96 -9.49
CA VAL A 67 -4.32 -3.77 -10.13
C VAL A 67 -4.91 -5.05 -10.71
N ARG A 68 -5.79 -5.74 -9.97
CA ARG A 68 -6.48 -6.96 -10.42
C ARG A 68 -7.37 -6.71 -11.65
N ARG A 69 -7.96 -5.53 -11.79
CA ARG A 69 -8.74 -5.13 -12.99
C ARG A 69 -7.89 -4.87 -14.24
N GLY A 70 -6.58 -5.14 -14.20
CA GLY A 70 -5.70 -5.05 -15.37
C GLY A 70 -5.23 -3.64 -15.70
N ARG A 71 -5.48 -2.65 -14.83
CA ARG A 71 -4.92 -1.29 -14.97
C ARG A 71 -3.55 -1.14 -14.31
N GLY A 72 -3.18 -2.09 -13.45
CA GLY A 72 -1.88 -2.13 -12.77
C GLY A 72 -0.98 -3.28 -13.22
N ASN A 73 -1.42 -4.13 -14.15
CA ASN A 73 -0.52 -5.05 -14.81
C ASN A 73 -0.04 -4.36 -16.09
N ALA A 74 1.25 -4.10 -16.19
CA ALA A 74 1.91 -3.70 -17.41
C ALA A 74 1.83 -4.86 -18.43
N THR A 75 0.64 -5.12 -18.97
CA THR A 75 0.39 -5.96 -20.16
C THR A 75 0.86 -5.24 -21.44
N ALA A 76 1.98 -4.51 -21.33
CA ALA A 76 2.74 -3.88 -22.39
C ALA A 76 4.22 -4.01 -21.99
N ALA A 77 4.68 -5.26 -21.90
CA ALA A 77 6.08 -5.64 -21.92
C ALA A 77 6.27 -6.62 -23.07
#